data_AF-A0A944CRI4-F1
#
_entry.id   AF-A0A944CRI4-F1
#
_cell.length_a   1.000
_cell.length_b   1.000
_cell.length_c   1.000
_cell.angle_alpha   90.00
_cell.angle_beta   90.00
_cell.angle_gamma   90.00
#
_symmetry.space_group_name_H-M   'P 1'
#
loop_
_entity.id
_entity.type
_entity.pdbx_description
1 polymer ?
#
loop_
_entity_poly.entity_id
_entity_poly.type
_entity_poly.pdbx_seq_one_letter_code
_entity_poly.pdbx_strand_id
1 'polypeptide(L)'
;MLYKRFGRTEIQMPVFSCGGMRYQYKWQDVTPEEIPLDNQENLEAVIRRSVELGINHIETARGYGTSEMQLGKILPQFPREKLIVQTKVSPVADPQEFRQTFEKSLAYLQLDYVDLFSLHGINNAEIWDYSIREGGCLEVAKQLQSEGKIRFIGFSTHAPTEIILQAINSNQFDYVNLHWYYINRQNWAAIEAATKLDMGVFIISPSNKGGLLYQPPKKLVDLCAPLSSMVFNDLFCLSHPQVHTLSIGAAKSTDFDEHLKTLELLDNAAEILPPIISRLESEAINILGEDWVKTWEINLPTWEETPGKVNMRVILWLLNLALAYDMIDYGKMRYNLLGQANHWFPGNRADKLDELDLRECLVNSPQAEKIPQMLAKAQDILGSAEIKRLSQS
;
A
#
# COMPACT_ATOMS: atom_id res chain seq x y z
N MET A 1 0.54 -23.23 -3.62
CA MET A 1 -0.07 -21.90 -3.35
C MET A 1 -1.47 -22.09 -2.81
N LEU A 2 -1.89 -21.26 -1.85
CA LEU A 2 -3.28 -21.18 -1.37
C LEU A 2 -4.05 -20.13 -2.15
N TYR A 3 -5.34 -20.37 -2.37
CA TYR A 3 -6.23 -19.47 -3.11
C TYR A 3 -7.47 -19.14 -2.28
N LYS A 4 -7.98 -17.91 -2.43
CA LYS A 4 -9.21 -17.43 -1.81
C LYS A 4 -10.14 -16.89 -2.90
N ARG A 5 -11.46 -17.07 -2.74
CA ARG A 5 -12.48 -16.41 -3.59
C ARG A 5 -12.39 -14.90 -3.39
N PHE A 6 -12.14 -14.14 -4.44
CA PHE A 6 -11.87 -12.70 -4.36
C PHE A 6 -13.16 -11.86 -4.40
N GLY A 7 -13.94 -11.94 -3.31
CA GLY A 7 -15.26 -11.33 -3.23
C GLY A 7 -16.14 -11.69 -4.44
N ARG A 8 -17.00 -10.76 -4.85
CA ARG A 8 -17.97 -10.88 -5.94
C ARG A 8 -17.37 -11.12 -7.32
N THR A 9 -16.04 -10.98 -7.47
CA THR A 9 -15.36 -11.31 -8.73
C THR A 9 -15.29 -12.82 -8.95
N GLU A 10 -15.45 -13.62 -7.88
CA GLU A 10 -15.31 -15.08 -7.88
C GLU A 10 -13.94 -15.61 -8.33
N ILE A 11 -12.98 -14.72 -8.61
CA ILE A 11 -11.61 -15.09 -8.99
C ILE A 11 -10.98 -15.90 -7.86
N GLN A 12 -10.37 -17.03 -8.21
CA GLN A 12 -9.51 -17.79 -7.31
C GLN A 12 -8.18 -17.06 -7.19
N MET A 13 -8.10 -16.15 -6.23
CA MET A 13 -6.97 -15.26 -6.05
C MET A 13 -5.91 -15.93 -5.17
N PRO A 14 -4.65 -16.03 -5.61
CA PRO A 14 -3.57 -16.49 -4.74
C PRO A 14 -3.41 -15.55 -3.55
N VAL A 15 -3.12 -16.09 -2.37
CA VAL A 15 -2.94 -15.28 -1.14
C VAL A 15 -1.74 -14.33 -1.20
N PHE A 16 -0.85 -14.52 -2.18
CA PHE A 16 0.19 -13.59 -2.55
C PHE A 16 0.04 -13.18 -4.01
N SER A 17 0.43 -11.94 -4.31
CA SER A 17 0.45 -11.35 -5.65
C SER A 17 1.85 -10.87 -6.00
N CYS A 18 2.26 -10.95 -7.27
CA CYS A 18 3.55 -10.46 -7.73
C CYS A 18 3.47 -8.98 -8.09
N GLY A 19 4.10 -8.15 -7.26
CA GLY A 19 4.03 -6.69 -7.34
C GLY A 19 5.07 -6.04 -8.23
N GLY A 20 4.60 -5.32 -9.25
CA GLY A 20 5.44 -4.91 -10.39
C GLY A 20 6.17 -3.58 -10.28
N MET A 21 6.21 -2.98 -9.09
CA MET A 21 6.81 -1.67 -8.86
C MET A 21 8.35 -1.71 -8.75
N ARG A 22 8.96 -2.83 -8.31
CA ARG A 22 10.36 -2.87 -7.87
C ARG A 22 11.37 -3.43 -8.88
N TYR A 23 10.92 -4.15 -9.90
CA TYR A 23 11.79 -4.71 -10.94
C TYR A 23 11.88 -3.84 -12.20
N GLN A 24 11.18 -2.70 -12.22
CA GLN A 24 11.17 -1.77 -13.35
C GLN A 24 12.55 -1.13 -13.55
N TYR A 25 12.87 -0.76 -14.79
CA TYR A 25 14.10 -0.06 -15.14
C TYR A 25 14.08 1.42 -14.77
N LYS A 26 13.05 2.17 -15.22
CA LYS A 26 12.96 3.63 -15.04
C LYS A 26 11.53 4.10 -14.83
N TRP A 27 11.37 5.16 -14.03
CA TRP A 27 10.07 5.75 -13.68
C TRP A 27 9.38 6.51 -14.81
N GLN A 28 10.00 6.57 -15.98
CA GLN A 28 9.46 7.16 -17.20
C GLN A 28 9.45 6.09 -18.29
N ASP A 29 8.57 6.30 -19.28
CA ASP A 29 8.62 5.52 -20.52
C ASP A 29 9.96 5.78 -21.20
N VAL A 30 10.51 4.73 -21.81
CA VAL A 30 11.76 4.76 -22.57
C VAL A 30 11.56 3.99 -23.87
N THR A 31 12.49 4.08 -24.81
CA THR A 31 12.43 3.16 -25.95
C THR A 31 12.81 1.74 -25.52
N PRO A 32 12.27 0.67 -26.14
CA PRO A 32 12.57 -0.70 -25.75
C PRO A 32 14.06 -1.06 -25.72
N GLU A 33 14.89 -0.36 -26.51
CA GLU A 33 16.34 -0.53 -26.61
C GLU A 33 17.11 0.09 -25.43
N GLU A 34 16.51 1.05 -24.72
CA GLU A 34 17.11 1.65 -23.53
C GLU A 34 17.06 0.73 -22.31
N ILE A 35 16.16 -0.27 -22.31
CA ILE A 35 15.99 -1.21 -21.21
C ILE A 35 17.17 -2.19 -21.24
N PRO A 36 18.05 -2.19 -20.23
CA PRO A 36 19.20 -3.09 -20.18
C PRO A 36 18.75 -4.56 -20.18
N LEU A 37 19.52 -5.39 -20.88
CA LEU A 37 19.21 -6.81 -21.03
C LEU A 37 19.12 -7.52 -19.68
N ASP A 38 20.07 -7.25 -18.77
CA ASP A 38 20.11 -7.82 -17.42
C ASP A 38 18.88 -7.41 -16.57
N ASN A 39 18.40 -6.18 -16.71
CA ASN A 39 17.18 -5.73 -16.04
C ASN A 39 15.94 -6.46 -16.58
N GLN A 40 15.83 -6.61 -17.90
CA GLN A 40 14.76 -7.40 -18.53
C GLN A 40 14.81 -8.87 -18.09
N GLU A 41 15.98 -9.50 -18.13
CA GLU A 41 16.19 -10.90 -17.71
C GLU A 41 15.82 -11.10 -16.23
N ASN A 42 16.18 -10.17 -15.35
CA ASN A 42 15.79 -10.23 -13.94
C ASN A 42 14.26 -10.17 -13.77
N LEU A 43 13.58 -9.27 -14.48
CA LEU A 43 12.11 -9.20 -14.45
C LEU A 43 11.49 -10.50 -14.95
N GLU A 44 11.97 -11.04 -16.07
CA GLU A 44 11.48 -12.32 -16.59
C GLU A 44 11.68 -13.46 -15.60
N ALA A 45 12.83 -13.51 -14.92
CA ALA A 45 13.09 -14.48 -13.87
C ALA A 45 12.13 -14.34 -12.68
N VAL A 46 11.77 -13.10 -12.29
CA VAL A 46 10.75 -12.85 -11.27
C VAL A 46 9.39 -13.39 -11.72
N ILE A 47 8.96 -13.09 -12.94
CA ILE A 47 7.64 -13.52 -13.45
C ILE A 47 7.57 -15.04 -13.60
N ARG A 48 8.60 -15.68 -14.16
CA ARG A 48 8.66 -17.15 -14.26
C ARG A 48 8.59 -17.80 -12.88
N ARG A 49 9.39 -17.31 -11.93
CA ARG A 49 9.37 -17.82 -10.54
C ARG A 49 8.01 -17.63 -9.88
N SER A 50 7.37 -16.48 -10.07
CA SER A 50 6.02 -16.21 -9.56
C SER A 50 5.02 -17.28 -10.05
N VAL A 51 4.98 -17.52 -11.36
CA VAL A 51 4.08 -18.50 -11.97
C VAL A 51 4.40 -19.93 -11.51
N GLU A 52 5.69 -20.30 -11.44
CA GLU A 52 6.15 -21.61 -10.93
C GLU A 52 5.67 -21.88 -9.49
N LEU A 53 5.65 -20.84 -8.64
CA LEU A 53 5.19 -20.91 -7.26
C LEU A 53 3.66 -20.93 -7.13
N GLY A 54 2.93 -20.78 -8.24
CA GLY A 54 1.47 -20.63 -8.28
C GLY A 54 0.97 -19.21 -7.97
N ILE A 55 1.86 -18.22 -7.87
CA ILE A 55 1.51 -16.80 -7.77
C ILE A 55 1.21 -16.31 -9.19
N ASN A 56 -0.03 -16.49 -9.63
CA ASN A 56 -0.47 -16.16 -10.98
C ASN A 56 -1.18 -14.80 -11.10
N HIS A 57 -1.30 -14.04 -9.99
CA HIS A 57 -1.71 -12.64 -10.03
C HIS A 57 -0.49 -11.74 -10.18
N ILE A 58 -0.36 -11.11 -11.35
CA ILE A 58 0.69 -10.14 -11.68
C ILE A 58 0.07 -8.76 -11.72
N GLU A 59 0.58 -7.85 -10.89
CA GLU A 59 0.04 -6.50 -10.79
C GLU A 59 1.07 -5.43 -11.15
N THR A 60 0.62 -4.43 -11.90
CA THR A 60 1.42 -3.27 -12.30
C THR A 60 0.54 -2.01 -12.31
N ALA A 61 1.05 -0.91 -12.82
CA ALA A 61 0.30 0.32 -13.06
C ALA A 61 1.01 1.14 -14.13
N ARG A 62 0.26 1.99 -14.84
CA ARG A 62 0.85 2.97 -15.76
C ARG A 62 1.85 3.90 -15.07
N GLY A 63 1.59 4.20 -13.80
CA GLY A 63 2.49 4.99 -12.95
C GLY A 63 3.78 4.28 -12.50
N TYR A 64 4.00 3.01 -12.86
CA TYR A 64 5.21 2.25 -12.48
C TYR A 64 6.28 2.27 -13.58
N GLY A 65 6.38 3.38 -14.32
CA GLY A 65 7.41 3.57 -15.34
C GLY A 65 7.43 2.45 -16.37
N THR A 66 8.59 1.90 -16.68
CA THR A 66 8.76 0.86 -17.71
C THR A 66 8.11 -0.49 -17.41
N SER A 67 7.51 -0.69 -16.24
CA SER A 67 6.97 -1.99 -15.79
C SER A 67 6.06 -2.67 -16.83
N GLU A 68 5.07 -1.96 -17.38
CA GLU A 68 4.15 -2.56 -18.37
C GLU A 68 4.85 -2.94 -19.68
N MET A 69 5.81 -2.12 -20.13
CA MET A 69 6.57 -2.37 -21.37
C MET A 69 7.40 -3.64 -21.26
N GLN A 70 8.01 -3.84 -20.10
CA GLN A 70 8.83 -5.03 -19.83
C GLN A 70 7.96 -6.27 -19.62
N LEU A 71 6.82 -6.11 -18.94
CA LEU A 71 5.82 -7.17 -18.79
C LEU A 71 5.25 -7.62 -20.14
N GLY A 72 5.04 -6.71 -21.08
CA GLY A 72 4.56 -7.07 -22.42
C GLY A 72 5.50 -7.96 -23.23
N LYS A 73 6.79 -8.04 -22.88
CA LYS A 73 7.73 -8.99 -23.50
C LYS A 73 7.54 -10.43 -23.00
N ILE A 74 6.97 -10.60 -21.80
CA ILE A 74 6.96 -11.88 -21.09
C ILE A 74 5.57 -12.45 -20.83
N LEU A 75 4.56 -11.62 -20.55
CA LEU A 75 3.18 -12.08 -20.30
C LEU A 75 2.58 -12.87 -21.48
N PRO A 76 2.77 -12.46 -22.76
CA PRO A 76 2.26 -13.23 -23.90
C PRO A 76 2.90 -14.62 -24.07
N GLN A 77 4.00 -14.91 -23.39
CA GLN A 77 4.66 -16.23 -23.44
C GLN A 77 3.95 -17.27 -22.57
N PHE A 78 2.99 -16.87 -21.73
CA PHE A 78 2.18 -17.75 -20.90
C PHE A 78 0.75 -17.90 -21.45
N PRO A 79 0.06 -19.03 -21.16
CA PRO A 79 -1.36 -19.15 -21.46
C PRO A 79 -2.15 -18.07 -20.71
N ARG A 80 -2.84 -17.20 -21.45
CA ARG A 80 -3.50 -16.00 -20.91
C ARG A 80 -4.52 -16.33 -19.82
N GLU A 81 -5.24 -17.44 -19.97
CA GLU A 81 -6.26 -17.92 -19.04
C GLU A 81 -5.71 -18.42 -17.70
N LYS A 82 -4.39 -18.65 -17.60
CA LYS A 82 -3.74 -19.03 -16.35
C LYS A 82 -3.26 -17.84 -15.52
N LEU A 83 -3.27 -16.64 -16.10
CA LEU A 83 -2.82 -15.42 -15.44
C LEU A 83 -4.00 -14.56 -15.00
N ILE A 84 -3.83 -13.88 -13.87
CA ILE A 84 -4.65 -12.74 -13.46
C ILE A 84 -3.76 -11.52 -13.62
N VAL A 85 -4.08 -10.63 -14.56
CA VAL A 85 -3.29 -9.41 -14.80
C VAL A 85 -4.04 -8.20 -14.29
N GLN A 86 -3.37 -7.40 -13.46
CA GLN A 86 -3.90 -6.13 -12.97
C GLN A 86 -3.06 -4.94 -13.44
N THR A 87 -3.73 -3.91 -13.97
CA THR A 87 -3.13 -2.59 -14.14
C THR A 87 -3.99 -1.46 -13.55
N LYS A 88 -3.44 -0.25 -13.49
CA LYS A 88 -4.04 0.92 -12.87
C LYS A 88 -3.69 2.19 -13.64
N VAL A 89 -4.67 3.08 -13.76
CA VAL A 89 -4.53 4.42 -14.32
C VAL A 89 -5.10 5.44 -13.33
N SER A 90 -4.39 6.55 -13.12
CA SER A 90 -4.86 7.61 -12.23
C SER A 90 -6.05 8.34 -12.85
N PRO A 91 -7.16 8.56 -12.11
CA PRO A 91 -8.24 9.41 -12.57
C PRO A 91 -7.74 10.84 -12.82
N VAL A 92 -8.23 11.44 -13.90
CA VAL A 92 -7.92 12.82 -14.31
C VAL A 92 -9.20 13.54 -14.68
N ALA A 93 -9.15 14.87 -14.77
CA ALA A 93 -10.33 15.67 -15.09
C ALA A 93 -10.91 15.35 -16.48
N ASP A 94 -10.06 15.06 -17.47
CA ASP A 94 -10.50 14.67 -18.82
C ASP A 94 -10.65 13.14 -18.95
N PRO A 95 -11.89 12.61 -19.02
CA PRO A 95 -12.13 11.17 -19.18
C PRO A 95 -11.54 10.60 -20.48
N GLN A 96 -11.32 11.41 -21.52
CA GLN A 96 -10.71 10.92 -22.77
C GLN A 96 -9.22 10.67 -22.61
N GLU A 97 -8.51 11.53 -21.86
CA GLU A 97 -7.11 11.31 -21.48
C GLU A 97 -6.97 10.01 -20.66
N PHE A 98 -7.89 9.77 -19.72
CA PHE A 98 -7.95 8.53 -18.95
C PHE A 98 -8.09 7.30 -19.85
N ARG A 99 -9.00 7.36 -20.84
CA ARG A 99 -9.19 6.28 -21.82
C ARG A 99 -7.93 6.00 -22.64
N GLN A 100 -7.32 7.05 -23.21
CA GLN A 100 -6.09 6.94 -24.01
C GLN A 100 -4.94 6.34 -23.19
N THR A 101 -4.85 6.72 -21.92
CA THR A 101 -3.84 6.21 -21.00
C THR A 101 -4.04 4.72 -20.71
N PHE A 102 -5.28 4.25 -20.56
CA PHE A 102 -5.58 2.83 -20.44
C PHE A 102 -5.25 2.05 -21.74
N GLU A 103 -5.64 2.57 -22.90
CA GLU A 103 -5.35 1.91 -24.19
C GLU A 103 -3.84 1.79 -24.43
N LYS A 104 -3.07 2.81 -24.04
CA LYS A 104 -1.60 2.75 -24.02
C LYS A 104 -1.08 1.66 -23.08
N SER A 105 -1.71 1.49 -21.92
CA SER A 105 -1.33 0.46 -20.95
C SER A 105 -1.51 -0.95 -21.53
N LEU A 106 -2.63 -1.23 -22.19
CA LEU A 106 -2.86 -2.49 -22.90
C LEU A 106 -1.87 -2.72 -24.04
N ALA A 107 -1.57 -1.67 -24.82
CA ALA A 107 -0.59 -1.75 -25.90
C ALA A 107 0.81 -2.12 -25.37
N TYR A 108 1.24 -1.53 -24.25
CA TYR A 108 2.51 -1.87 -23.61
C TYR A 108 2.53 -3.27 -23.02
N LEU A 109 1.44 -3.70 -22.39
CA LEU A 109 1.29 -5.06 -21.89
C LEU A 109 1.19 -6.11 -23.00
N GLN A 110 0.90 -5.69 -24.24
CA GLN A 110 0.61 -6.58 -25.37
C GLN A 110 -0.51 -7.57 -25.05
N LEU A 111 -1.59 -7.07 -24.43
CA LEU A 111 -2.76 -7.86 -24.05
C LEU A 111 -4.03 -7.24 -24.62
N ASP A 112 -5.00 -8.09 -24.99
CA ASP A 112 -6.32 -7.64 -25.43
C ASP A 112 -7.21 -7.20 -24.24
N TYR A 113 -6.96 -7.76 -23.05
CA TYR A 113 -7.71 -7.45 -21.84
C TYR A 113 -6.90 -7.67 -20.55
N VAL A 114 -7.29 -6.98 -19.48
CA VAL A 114 -6.85 -7.22 -18.10
C VAL A 114 -7.98 -7.80 -17.26
N ASP A 115 -7.62 -8.65 -16.30
CA ASP A 115 -8.61 -9.23 -15.38
C ASP A 115 -9.10 -8.19 -14.37
N LEU A 116 -8.16 -7.40 -13.86
CA LEU A 116 -8.41 -6.40 -12.84
C LEU A 116 -7.92 -5.03 -13.35
N PHE A 117 -8.80 -4.03 -13.37
CA PHE A 117 -8.40 -2.65 -13.63
C PHE A 117 -8.74 -1.76 -12.46
N SER A 118 -7.77 -1.02 -11.92
CA SER A 118 -8.00 -0.11 -10.80
C SER A 118 -7.92 1.35 -11.21
N LEU A 119 -8.86 2.17 -10.75
CA LEU A 119 -8.65 3.61 -10.66
C LEU A 119 -7.56 3.88 -9.61
N HIS A 120 -6.45 4.50 -10.03
CA HIS A 120 -5.22 4.59 -9.23
C HIS A 120 -5.20 5.83 -8.34
N GLY A 121 -5.11 5.61 -7.02
CA GLY A 121 -4.84 6.69 -6.07
C GLY A 121 -6.02 7.62 -5.82
N ILE A 122 -7.23 7.05 -5.64
CA ILE A 122 -8.39 7.80 -5.10
C ILE A 122 -8.05 8.20 -3.66
N ASN A 123 -7.35 9.33 -3.49
CA ASN A 123 -6.68 9.72 -2.24
C ASN A 123 -7.26 10.99 -1.61
N ASN A 124 -8.02 11.77 -2.36
CA ASN A 124 -8.60 13.04 -1.94
C ASN A 124 -9.96 13.27 -2.63
N ALA A 125 -10.69 14.29 -2.20
CA ALA A 125 -12.02 14.60 -2.72
C ALA A 125 -12.03 14.94 -4.22
N GLU A 126 -10.97 15.59 -4.72
CA GLU A 126 -10.84 15.96 -6.13
C GLU A 126 -10.71 14.72 -7.04
N ILE A 127 -9.80 13.80 -6.72
CA ILE A 127 -9.62 12.57 -7.50
C ILE A 127 -10.86 11.67 -7.36
N TRP A 128 -11.52 11.70 -6.21
CA TRP A 128 -12.82 11.06 -6.04
C TRP A 128 -13.88 11.64 -6.98
N ASP A 129 -14.00 12.97 -7.09
CA ASP A 129 -14.90 13.63 -8.04
C ASP A 129 -14.62 13.21 -9.48
N TYR A 130 -13.36 13.29 -9.92
CA TYR A 130 -12.94 12.85 -11.27
C TYR A 130 -13.26 11.38 -11.55
N SER A 131 -13.33 10.56 -10.50
CA SER A 131 -13.68 9.15 -10.60
C SER A 131 -15.18 8.94 -10.80
N ILE A 132 -16.03 9.56 -9.97
CA ILE A 132 -17.43 9.15 -9.78
C ILE A 132 -18.46 10.03 -10.47
N ARG A 133 -18.12 11.27 -10.82
CA ARG A 133 -19.08 12.22 -11.44
C ARG A 133 -19.63 11.67 -12.76
N GLU A 134 -20.77 12.19 -13.18
CA GLU A 134 -21.37 11.88 -14.49
C GLU A 134 -20.36 12.18 -15.62
N GLY A 135 -20.16 11.22 -16.52
CA GLY A 135 -19.12 11.28 -17.56
C GLY A 135 -17.69 11.13 -17.06
N GLY A 136 -17.47 10.78 -15.78
CA GLY A 136 -16.16 10.62 -15.15
C GLY A 136 -15.41 9.34 -15.55
N CYS A 137 -14.23 9.15 -14.96
CA CYS A 137 -13.33 8.05 -15.32
C CYS A 137 -13.94 6.65 -15.09
N LEU A 138 -14.86 6.50 -14.12
CA LEU A 138 -15.51 5.22 -13.87
C LEU A 138 -16.48 4.81 -14.99
N GLU A 139 -17.19 5.75 -15.60
CA GLU A 139 -18.05 5.44 -16.75
C GLU A 139 -17.22 5.00 -17.96
N VAL A 140 -16.05 5.62 -18.17
CA VAL A 140 -15.08 5.17 -19.18
C VAL A 140 -14.60 3.75 -18.87
N ALA A 141 -14.26 3.44 -17.62
CA ALA A 141 -13.85 2.09 -17.23
C ALA A 141 -14.97 1.05 -17.49
N LYS A 142 -16.23 1.39 -17.20
CA LYS A 142 -17.39 0.54 -17.51
C LYS A 142 -17.60 0.37 -19.01
N GLN A 143 -17.36 1.40 -19.82
CA GLN A 143 -17.39 1.28 -21.27
C GLN A 143 -16.30 0.30 -21.75
N LEU A 144 -15.07 0.44 -21.26
CA LEU A 144 -13.96 -0.47 -21.59
C LEU A 144 -14.23 -1.91 -21.12
N GLN A 145 -14.94 -2.09 -20.00
CA GLN A 145 -15.44 -3.40 -19.56
C GLN A 145 -16.48 -3.97 -20.54
N SER A 146 -17.42 -3.16 -21.02
CA SER A 146 -18.40 -3.58 -22.05
C SER A 146 -17.76 -3.92 -23.40
N GLU A 147 -16.61 -3.29 -23.72
CA GLU A 147 -15.77 -3.60 -24.88
C GLU A 147 -14.92 -4.87 -24.70
N GLY A 148 -14.98 -5.53 -23.53
CA GLY A 148 -14.24 -6.75 -23.22
C GLY A 148 -12.78 -6.52 -22.83
N LYS A 149 -12.32 -5.28 -22.67
CA LYS A 149 -10.93 -4.93 -22.35
C LYS A 149 -10.61 -5.02 -20.86
N ILE A 150 -11.64 -5.01 -20.01
CA ILE A 150 -11.54 -5.11 -18.54
C ILE A 150 -12.54 -6.15 -18.08
N ARG A 151 -12.15 -7.06 -17.18
CA ARG A 151 -13.11 -7.99 -16.55
C ARG A 151 -13.74 -7.40 -15.29
N PHE A 152 -12.94 -6.91 -14.35
CA PHE A 152 -13.42 -6.34 -13.09
C PHE A 152 -12.78 -4.97 -12.80
N ILE A 153 -13.56 -4.08 -12.20
CA ILE A 153 -13.16 -2.70 -11.93
C ILE A 153 -13.01 -2.51 -10.42
N GLY A 154 -11.86 -2.02 -9.99
CA GLY A 154 -11.59 -1.69 -8.60
C GLY A 154 -11.00 -0.30 -8.45
N PHE A 155 -10.53 0.00 -7.25
CA PHE A 155 -9.73 1.19 -7.00
C PHE A 155 -8.59 0.89 -6.05
N SER A 156 -7.56 1.75 -6.10
CA SER A 156 -6.43 1.69 -5.17
C SER A 156 -6.26 3.03 -4.47
N THR A 157 -5.80 3.00 -3.23
CA THR A 157 -5.87 4.19 -2.38
C THR A 157 -4.79 4.28 -1.31
N HIS A 158 -4.46 5.52 -0.99
CA HIS A 158 -3.68 6.01 0.14
C HIS A 158 -4.49 7.02 0.99
N ALA A 159 -5.79 7.15 0.73
CA ALA A 159 -6.63 8.17 1.33
C ALA A 159 -6.80 7.98 2.85
N PRO A 160 -7.26 9.02 3.56
CA PRO A 160 -7.93 8.86 4.83
C PRO A 160 -9.10 7.86 4.72
N THR A 161 -9.35 7.09 5.78
CA THR A 161 -10.35 6.02 5.81
C THR A 161 -11.75 6.50 5.41
N GLU A 162 -12.11 7.74 5.69
CA GLU A 162 -13.40 8.33 5.28
C GLU A 162 -13.62 8.31 3.76
N ILE A 163 -12.62 8.72 2.97
CA ILE A 163 -12.71 8.71 1.51
C ILE A 163 -12.75 7.27 0.99
N ILE A 164 -12.02 6.35 1.62
CA ILE A 164 -12.07 4.93 1.28
C ILE A 164 -13.48 4.38 1.51
N LEU A 165 -14.10 4.72 2.64
CA LEU A 165 -15.47 4.34 2.96
C LEU A 165 -16.48 4.93 1.96
N GLN A 166 -16.31 6.19 1.56
CA GLN A 166 -17.15 6.80 0.52
C GLN A 166 -17.07 6.02 -0.80
N ALA A 167 -15.85 5.69 -1.26
CA ALA A 167 -15.64 4.93 -2.48
C ALA A 167 -16.24 3.52 -2.40
N ILE A 168 -16.05 2.81 -1.29
CA ILE A 168 -16.65 1.48 -1.05
C ILE A 168 -18.18 1.56 -1.04
N ASN A 169 -18.75 2.50 -0.28
CA ASN A 169 -20.20 2.62 -0.08
C ASN A 169 -20.93 3.11 -1.34
N SER A 170 -20.21 3.66 -2.33
CA SER A 170 -20.78 3.91 -3.67
C SER A 170 -21.25 2.61 -4.36
N ASN A 171 -20.71 1.46 -3.93
CA ASN A 171 -21.00 0.13 -4.46
C ASN A 171 -20.76 0.01 -5.99
N GLN A 172 -19.86 0.81 -6.54
CA GLN A 172 -19.54 0.81 -7.98
C GLN A 172 -18.27 0.03 -8.34
N PHE A 173 -17.57 -0.54 -7.35
CA PHE A 173 -16.30 -1.24 -7.53
C PHE A 173 -16.40 -2.69 -7.03
N ASP A 174 -15.67 -3.59 -7.68
CA ASP A 174 -15.64 -5.02 -7.37
C ASP A 174 -14.59 -5.36 -6.29
N TYR A 175 -13.51 -4.57 -6.20
CA TYR A 175 -12.42 -4.79 -5.26
C TYR A 175 -11.69 -3.48 -4.90
N VAL A 176 -10.92 -3.53 -3.81
CA VAL A 176 -10.11 -2.42 -3.30
C VAL A 176 -8.68 -2.85 -2.98
N ASN A 177 -7.73 -2.01 -3.37
CA ASN A 177 -6.31 -2.12 -3.02
C ASN A 177 -5.97 -1.06 -1.97
N LEU A 178 -5.74 -1.46 -0.72
CA LEU A 178 -5.54 -0.53 0.41
C LEU A 178 -4.36 -0.93 1.30
N HIS A 179 -3.98 -0.02 2.21
CA HIS A 179 -2.94 -0.27 3.23
C HIS A 179 -3.58 -0.75 4.52
N TRP A 180 -3.19 -1.94 4.97
CA TRP A 180 -3.50 -2.45 6.30
C TRP A 180 -2.49 -3.53 6.68
N TYR A 181 -1.85 -3.40 7.84
CA TYR A 181 -0.82 -4.30 8.35
C TYR A 181 -0.62 -4.07 9.85
N TYR A 182 0.21 -4.88 10.53
CA TYR A 182 0.33 -4.83 11.99
C TYR A 182 0.57 -3.42 12.53
N ILE A 183 1.49 -2.68 11.91
CA ILE A 183 1.88 -1.32 12.34
C ILE A 183 0.92 -0.22 11.87
N ASN A 184 -0.03 -0.50 10.97
CA ASN A 184 -1.03 0.48 10.50
C ASN A 184 -2.39 -0.20 10.31
N ARG A 185 -3.26 -0.03 11.32
CA ARG A 185 -4.56 -0.71 11.39
C ARG A 185 -5.76 0.21 11.10
N GLN A 186 -5.50 1.47 10.69
CA GLN A 186 -6.52 2.52 10.58
C GLN A 186 -7.68 2.15 9.63
N ASN A 187 -7.38 1.41 8.56
CA ASN A 187 -8.36 1.08 7.53
C ASN A 187 -9.23 -0.15 7.83
N TRP A 188 -9.28 -0.64 9.08
CA TRP A 188 -10.12 -1.79 9.43
C TRP A 188 -11.60 -1.58 9.09
N ALA A 189 -12.16 -0.40 9.40
CA ALA A 189 -13.54 -0.07 9.06
C ALA A 189 -13.83 -0.15 7.55
N ALA A 190 -12.84 0.21 6.72
CA ALA A 190 -12.95 0.07 5.26
C ALA A 190 -12.95 -1.41 4.83
N ILE A 191 -12.11 -2.26 5.44
CA ILE A 191 -12.11 -3.71 5.19
C ILE A 191 -13.46 -4.32 5.57
N GLU A 192 -14.05 -3.92 6.71
CA GLU A 192 -15.38 -4.38 7.11
C GLU A 192 -16.47 -3.93 6.14
N ALA A 193 -16.43 -2.67 5.68
CA ALA A 193 -17.37 -2.16 4.68
C ALA A 193 -17.25 -2.91 3.35
N ALA A 194 -16.02 -3.14 2.86
CA ALA A 194 -15.75 -3.93 1.67
C ALA A 194 -16.31 -5.36 1.82
N THR A 195 -16.09 -5.99 2.97
CA THR A 195 -16.59 -7.34 3.28
C THR A 195 -18.11 -7.42 3.25
N LYS A 196 -18.82 -6.43 3.82
CA LYS A 196 -20.29 -6.37 3.81
C LYS A 196 -20.88 -6.32 2.39
N LEU A 197 -20.11 -5.75 1.46
CA LEU A 197 -20.47 -5.65 0.06
C LEU A 197 -19.89 -6.80 -0.78
N ASP A 198 -19.25 -7.80 -0.17
CA ASP A 198 -18.55 -8.87 -0.89
C ASP A 198 -17.53 -8.33 -1.90
N MET A 199 -16.77 -7.29 -1.55
CA MET A 199 -15.68 -6.78 -2.39
C MET A 199 -14.39 -7.56 -2.15
N GLY A 200 -13.59 -7.73 -3.20
CA GLY A 200 -12.21 -8.21 -3.06
C GLY A 200 -11.36 -7.21 -2.26
N VAL A 201 -10.55 -7.71 -1.33
CA VAL A 201 -9.64 -6.89 -0.50
C VAL A 201 -8.20 -7.32 -0.74
N PHE A 202 -7.43 -6.41 -1.34
CA PHE A 202 -6.02 -6.58 -1.67
C PHE A 202 -5.17 -5.61 -0.85
N ILE A 203 -4.27 -6.14 -0.02
CA ILE A 203 -3.31 -5.33 0.74
C ILE A 203 -2.07 -5.02 -0.10
N ILE A 204 -1.83 -3.72 -0.33
CA ILE A 204 -0.67 -3.24 -1.09
C ILE A 204 0.50 -2.82 -0.19
N SER A 205 1.72 -3.08 -0.66
CA SER A 205 2.98 -2.75 0.04
C SER A 205 3.12 -3.25 1.51
N PRO A 206 2.64 -4.46 1.89
CA PRO A 206 2.70 -4.94 3.27
C PRO A 206 4.12 -5.02 3.85
N SER A 207 5.16 -5.26 3.04
CA SER A 207 6.55 -5.32 3.54
C SER A 207 7.27 -3.96 3.53
N ASN A 208 7.16 -3.19 2.44
CA ASN A 208 7.87 -1.91 2.35
C ASN A 208 7.18 -0.85 3.21
N LYS A 209 5.90 -0.59 2.95
CA LYS A 209 5.14 0.41 3.71
C LYS A 209 4.70 -0.14 5.07
N GLY A 210 4.63 -1.46 5.24
CA GLY A 210 4.42 -2.08 6.56
C GLY A 210 5.67 -2.22 7.43
N GLY A 211 6.73 -1.44 7.17
CA GLY A 211 7.83 -1.26 8.12
C GLY A 211 9.23 -1.53 7.58
N LEU A 212 9.45 -1.41 6.26
CA LEU A 212 10.72 -1.75 5.61
C LEU A 212 11.20 -3.16 6.01
N LEU A 213 10.31 -4.15 5.98
CA LEU A 213 10.53 -5.50 6.53
C LEU A 213 11.56 -6.33 5.76
N TYR A 214 12.12 -5.82 4.65
CA TYR A 214 13.29 -6.39 3.98
C TYR A 214 14.60 -6.11 4.73
N GLN A 215 14.61 -5.07 5.56
CA GLN A 215 15.75 -4.66 6.38
C GLN A 215 15.25 -4.20 7.76
N PRO A 216 14.59 -5.08 8.54
CA PRO A 216 14.05 -4.72 9.83
C PRO A 216 15.17 -4.46 10.86
N PRO A 217 14.98 -3.55 11.83
CA PRO A 217 15.94 -3.37 12.91
C PRO A 217 16.00 -4.61 13.79
N LYS A 218 17.16 -4.88 14.41
CA LYS A 218 17.37 -6.06 15.26
C LYS A 218 16.30 -6.20 16.35
N LYS A 219 15.92 -5.11 16.99
CA LYS A 219 14.89 -5.11 18.04
C LYS A 219 13.56 -5.66 17.54
N LEU A 220 13.10 -5.22 16.36
CA LEU A 220 11.87 -5.74 15.76
C LEU A 220 11.99 -7.23 15.39
N VAL A 221 13.15 -7.68 14.93
CA VAL A 221 13.42 -9.11 14.66
C VAL A 221 13.29 -9.92 15.94
N ASP A 222 13.93 -9.48 17.03
CA ASP A 222 13.90 -10.18 18.32
C ASP A 222 12.48 -10.23 18.90
N LEU A 223 11.70 -9.15 18.76
CA LEU A 223 10.31 -9.10 19.23
C LEU A 223 9.39 -10.03 18.42
N CYS A 224 9.65 -10.22 17.13
CA CYS A 224 8.88 -11.12 16.25
C CYS A 224 9.26 -12.61 16.38
N ALA A 225 10.34 -12.95 17.08
CA ALA A 225 10.83 -14.32 17.19
C ALA A 225 9.74 -15.32 17.68
N PRO A 226 9.67 -16.55 17.15
CA PRO A 226 10.62 -17.18 16.24
C PRO A 226 10.41 -16.81 14.77
N LEU A 227 9.42 -16.00 14.42
CA LEU A 227 9.15 -15.58 13.05
C LEU A 227 10.08 -14.42 12.65
N SER A 228 10.38 -14.32 11.36
CA SER A 228 10.85 -13.04 10.82
C SER A 228 9.74 -12.00 10.92
N SER A 229 10.10 -10.71 10.97
CA SER A 229 9.11 -9.64 11.01
C SER A 229 8.21 -9.61 9.77
N MET A 230 8.71 -10.09 8.62
CA MET A 230 7.95 -10.24 7.39
C MET A 230 6.89 -11.34 7.50
N VAL A 231 7.28 -12.55 7.92
CA VAL A 231 6.35 -13.68 8.10
C VAL A 231 5.32 -13.35 9.18
N PHE A 232 5.72 -12.70 10.27
CA PHE A 232 4.78 -12.22 11.29
C PHE A 232 3.72 -11.29 10.69
N ASN A 233 4.14 -10.30 9.90
CA ASN A 233 3.22 -9.33 9.31
C ASN A 233 2.30 -9.98 8.25
N ASP A 234 2.82 -10.88 7.42
CA ASP A 234 2.00 -11.62 6.46
C ASP A 234 0.98 -12.51 7.16
N LEU A 235 1.40 -13.23 8.21
CA LEU A 235 0.53 -14.09 9.00
C LEU A 235 -0.56 -13.27 9.70
N PHE A 236 -0.19 -12.12 10.28
CA PHE A 236 -1.15 -11.18 10.85
C PHE A 236 -2.20 -10.77 9.80
N CYS A 237 -1.78 -10.36 8.60
CA CYS A 237 -2.72 -9.94 7.57
C CYS A 237 -3.61 -11.08 7.05
N LEU A 238 -3.00 -12.22 6.69
CA LEU A 238 -3.70 -13.34 6.04
C LEU A 238 -4.56 -14.18 6.99
N SER A 239 -4.30 -14.11 8.30
CA SER A 239 -5.15 -14.72 9.34
C SER A 239 -6.54 -14.09 9.41
N HIS A 240 -6.72 -12.87 8.86
CA HIS A 240 -8.02 -12.24 8.75
C HIS A 240 -8.70 -12.71 7.44
N PRO A 241 -9.85 -13.42 7.51
CA PRO A 241 -10.51 -13.97 6.33
C PRO A 241 -10.99 -12.89 5.34
N GLN A 242 -11.18 -11.66 5.79
CA GLN A 242 -11.55 -10.50 4.98
C GLN A 242 -10.42 -10.07 4.01
N VAL A 243 -9.17 -10.45 4.29
CA VAL A 243 -8.01 -10.16 3.44
C VAL A 243 -7.77 -11.31 2.48
N HIS A 244 -7.78 -11.00 1.18
CA HIS A 244 -7.73 -12.02 0.14
C HIS A 244 -6.33 -12.23 -0.43
N THR A 245 -5.54 -11.17 -0.58
CA THR A 245 -4.17 -11.27 -1.10
C THR A 245 -3.26 -10.15 -0.62
N LEU A 246 -1.95 -10.43 -0.57
CA LEU A 246 -0.87 -9.52 -0.20
C LEU A 246 0.07 -9.27 -1.39
N SER A 247 0.46 -8.01 -1.62
CA SER A 247 1.39 -7.65 -2.69
C SER A 247 2.82 -7.92 -2.24
N ILE A 248 3.49 -8.85 -2.93
CA ILE A 248 4.94 -9.03 -2.78
C ILE A 248 5.62 -8.12 -3.81
N GLY A 249 6.20 -7.01 -3.35
CA GLY A 249 7.03 -6.16 -4.21
C GLY A 249 8.37 -6.82 -4.50
N ALA A 250 8.40 -7.84 -5.37
CA ALA A 250 9.61 -8.57 -5.70
C ALA A 250 10.53 -7.71 -6.60
N ALA A 251 11.78 -7.53 -6.19
CA ALA A 251 12.83 -6.95 -7.02
C ALA A 251 13.65 -8.03 -7.74
N LYS A 252 13.69 -9.24 -7.17
CA LYS A 252 14.40 -10.43 -7.68
C LYS A 252 13.62 -11.69 -7.32
N SER A 253 13.89 -12.79 -8.01
CA SER A 253 13.12 -14.04 -7.88
C SER A 253 13.15 -14.66 -6.48
N THR A 254 14.19 -14.40 -5.68
CA THR A 254 14.31 -14.90 -4.30
C THR A 254 13.49 -14.11 -3.28
N ASP A 255 12.92 -12.96 -3.66
CA ASP A 255 12.13 -12.15 -2.72
C ASP A 255 10.81 -12.83 -2.31
N PHE A 256 10.36 -13.88 -3.01
CA PHE A 256 9.19 -14.67 -2.63
C PHE A 256 9.45 -15.62 -1.46
N ASP A 257 10.70 -16.07 -1.26
CA ASP A 257 11.00 -17.24 -0.44
C ASP A 257 10.63 -17.03 1.04
N GLU A 258 10.87 -15.83 1.58
CA GLU A 258 10.52 -15.51 2.97
C GLU A 258 8.99 -15.44 3.18
N HIS A 259 8.28 -14.82 2.24
CA HIS A 259 6.81 -14.71 2.27
C HIS A 259 6.13 -16.08 2.29
N LEU A 260 6.64 -17.04 1.50
CA LEU A 260 6.06 -18.37 1.37
C LEU A 260 6.09 -19.19 2.67
N LYS A 261 7.01 -18.91 3.60
CA LYS A 261 7.04 -19.55 4.92
C LYS A 261 5.74 -19.34 5.70
N THR A 262 5.00 -18.28 5.41
CA THR A 262 3.70 -17.99 6.03
C THR A 262 2.66 -19.08 5.74
N LEU A 263 2.73 -19.74 4.58
CA LEU A 263 1.67 -20.65 4.12
C LEU A 263 1.47 -21.84 5.07
N GLU A 264 2.55 -22.38 5.64
CA GLU A 264 2.51 -23.52 6.56
C GLU A 264 2.03 -23.13 7.98
N LEU A 265 1.94 -21.83 8.26
CA LEU A 265 1.61 -21.29 9.59
C LEU A 265 0.17 -20.82 9.71
N LEU A 266 -0.55 -20.65 8.59
CA LEU A 266 -1.87 -20.01 8.55
C LEU A 266 -2.90 -20.71 9.44
N ASP A 267 -2.95 -22.04 9.41
CA ASP A 267 -3.91 -22.82 10.19
C ASP A 267 -3.68 -22.70 11.71
N ASN A 268 -2.46 -22.34 12.12
CA ASN A 268 -2.05 -22.18 13.52
C ASN A 268 -1.90 -20.71 13.93
N ALA A 269 -2.34 -19.75 13.10
CA ALA A 269 -2.15 -18.33 13.34
C ALA A 269 -2.71 -17.86 14.70
N ALA A 270 -3.85 -18.43 15.10
CA ALA A 270 -4.52 -18.11 16.37
C ALA A 270 -3.68 -18.47 17.62
N GLU A 271 -2.75 -19.43 17.49
CA GLU A 271 -1.82 -19.81 18.57
C GLU A 271 -0.49 -19.07 18.47
N ILE A 272 0.00 -18.84 17.24
CA ILE A 272 1.32 -18.25 16.98
C ILE A 272 1.34 -16.74 17.21
N LEU A 273 0.30 -16.02 16.78
CA LEU A 273 0.29 -14.56 16.80
C LEU A 273 0.21 -13.95 18.21
N PRO A 274 -0.68 -14.41 19.14
CA PRO A 274 -0.89 -13.70 20.40
C PRO A 274 0.36 -13.49 21.26
N PRO A 275 1.28 -14.47 21.42
CA PRO A 275 2.52 -14.24 22.16
C PRO A 275 3.44 -13.18 21.53
N ILE A 276 3.50 -13.12 20.20
CA ILE A 276 4.30 -12.12 19.49
C ILE A 276 3.69 -10.72 19.66
N ILE A 277 2.38 -10.61 19.47
CA ILE A 277 1.62 -9.36 19.65
C ILE A 277 1.79 -8.84 21.08
N SER A 278 1.64 -9.72 22.08
CA SER A 278 1.80 -9.36 23.48
C SER A 278 3.18 -8.79 23.80
N ARG A 279 4.26 -9.34 23.21
CA ARG A 279 5.61 -8.79 23.38
C ARG A 279 5.76 -7.41 22.74
N LEU A 280 5.24 -7.23 21.53
CA LEU A 280 5.28 -5.93 20.83
C LEU A 280 4.51 -4.87 21.63
N GLU A 281 3.30 -5.19 22.09
CA GLU A 281 2.48 -4.29 22.90
C GLU A 281 3.13 -3.98 24.25
N SER A 282 3.69 -4.98 24.92
CA SER A 282 4.40 -4.80 26.19
C SER A 282 5.63 -3.90 26.02
N GLU A 283 6.38 -4.06 24.93
CA GLU A 283 7.54 -3.23 24.64
C GLU A 283 7.12 -1.78 24.32
N ALA A 284 6.06 -1.59 23.54
CA ALA A 284 5.53 -0.26 23.29
C ALA A 284 5.08 0.43 24.59
N ILE A 285 4.39 -0.28 25.49
CA ILE A 285 3.99 0.24 26.80
C ILE A 285 5.21 0.56 27.67
N ASN A 286 6.21 -0.34 27.71
CA ASN A 286 7.44 -0.16 28.47
C ASN A 286 8.22 1.09 28.04
N ILE A 287 8.28 1.36 26.73
CA ILE A 287 9.05 2.50 26.18
C ILE A 287 8.25 3.81 26.19
N LEU A 288 6.97 3.78 25.85
CA LEU A 288 6.17 5.00 25.61
C LEU A 288 5.28 5.39 26.80
N GLY A 289 5.01 4.43 27.69
CA GLY A 289 4.03 4.54 28.77
C GLY A 289 2.62 4.11 28.32
N GLU A 290 1.93 3.38 29.18
CA GLU A 290 0.61 2.80 28.88
C GLU A 290 -0.44 3.86 28.52
N ASP A 291 -0.48 4.96 29.28
CA ASP A 291 -1.39 6.08 29.04
C ASP A 291 -1.22 6.66 27.64
N TRP A 292 0.02 6.89 27.21
CA TRP A 292 0.32 7.40 25.87
C TRP A 292 -0.13 6.42 24.78
N VAL A 293 0.27 5.15 24.90
CA VAL A 293 -0.08 4.09 23.92
C VAL A 293 -1.59 4.03 23.67
N LYS A 294 -2.40 4.21 24.72
CA LYS A 294 -3.86 4.12 24.63
C LYS A 294 -4.55 5.39 24.13
N THR A 295 -3.91 6.56 24.26
CA THR A 295 -4.66 7.83 24.15
C THR A 295 -4.08 8.85 23.17
N TRP A 296 -2.86 8.65 22.64
CA TRP A 296 -2.21 9.64 21.77
C TRP A 296 -2.99 9.99 20.49
N GLU A 297 -3.82 9.07 19.99
CA GLU A 297 -4.65 9.28 18.78
C GLU A 297 -6.00 9.96 19.03
N ILE A 298 -6.42 10.05 20.30
CA ILE A 298 -7.76 10.53 20.68
C ILE A 298 -7.83 12.04 20.44
N ASN A 299 -8.86 12.44 19.69
CA ASN A 299 -9.15 13.83 19.33
C ASN A 299 -7.97 14.57 18.70
N LEU A 300 -7.11 13.88 17.95
CA LEU A 300 -6.13 14.54 17.09
C LEU A 300 -6.84 15.16 15.86
N PRO A 301 -6.53 16.42 15.52
CA PRO A 301 -7.07 17.05 14.32
C PRO A 301 -6.57 16.34 13.05
N THR A 302 -7.27 16.57 11.95
CA THR A 302 -6.74 16.24 10.62
C THR A 302 -5.54 17.13 10.31
N TRP A 303 -4.73 16.75 9.31
CA TRP A 303 -3.59 17.58 8.93
C TRP A 303 -4.05 18.90 8.29
N GLU A 304 -5.23 18.93 7.67
CA GLU A 304 -5.87 20.13 7.11
C GLU A 304 -6.26 21.13 8.19
N GLU A 305 -6.71 20.65 9.35
CA GLU A 305 -7.12 21.44 10.52
C GLU A 305 -5.94 21.87 11.40
N THR A 306 -4.76 21.30 11.18
CA THR A 306 -3.57 21.61 11.97
C THR A 306 -2.86 22.86 11.44
N PRO A 307 -2.49 23.84 12.29
CA PRO A 307 -1.65 24.98 11.90
C PRO A 307 -0.40 24.52 11.15
N GLY A 308 -0.03 25.24 10.08
CA GLY A 308 1.09 24.83 9.21
C GLY A 308 0.86 23.55 8.42
N LYS A 309 -0.36 22.98 8.45
CA LYS A 309 -0.74 21.71 7.81
C LYS A 309 0.09 20.51 8.25
N VAL A 310 0.58 20.53 9.49
CA VAL A 310 1.44 19.47 10.06
C VAL A 310 0.64 18.17 10.20
N ASN A 311 1.17 17.05 9.69
CA ASN A 311 0.50 15.75 9.83
C ASN A 311 0.86 15.07 11.15
N MET A 312 0.33 15.59 12.27
CA MET A 312 0.68 15.15 13.61
C MET A 312 0.44 13.66 13.82
N ARG A 313 -0.67 13.13 13.29
CA ARG A 313 -1.02 11.70 13.39
C ARG A 313 0.07 10.81 12.79
N VAL A 314 0.52 11.13 11.57
CA VAL A 314 1.59 10.38 10.91
C VAL A 314 2.91 10.55 11.66
N ILE A 315 3.26 11.77 12.07
CA ILE A 315 4.53 12.05 12.75
C ILE A 315 4.63 11.29 14.08
N LEU A 316 3.59 11.36 14.92
CA LEU A 316 3.55 10.68 16.21
C LEU A 316 3.53 9.16 16.03
N TRP A 317 2.84 8.64 15.02
CA TRP A 317 2.88 7.23 14.66
C TRP A 317 4.31 6.77 14.32
N LEU A 318 5.01 7.50 13.43
CA LEU A 318 6.38 7.17 13.05
C LEU A 318 7.35 7.26 14.25
N LEU A 319 7.18 8.27 15.11
CA LEU A 319 7.97 8.40 16.33
C LEU A 319 7.73 7.20 17.27
N ASN A 320 6.47 6.80 17.49
CA ASN A 320 6.14 5.66 18.35
C ASN A 320 6.83 4.38 17.85
N LEU A 321 6.82 4.13 16.53
CA LEU A 321 7.54 3.00 15.93
C LEU A 321 9.06 3.09 16.11
N ALA A 322 9.63 4.29 15.88
CA ALA A 322 11.06 4.52 16.03
C ALA A 322 11.54 4.29 17.46
N LEU A 323 10.77 4.74 18.46
CA LEU A 323 11.09 4.57 19.87
C LEU A 323 10.84 3.13 20.36
N ALA A 324 9.67 2.57 20.08
CA ALA A 324 9.29 1.26 20.61
C ALA A 324 10.10 0.12 19.98
N TYR A 325 10.37 0.20 18.67
CA TYR A 325 10.87 -0.93 17.89
C TYR A 325 12.17 -0.65 17.12
N ASP A 326 12.84 0.47 17.40
CA ASP A 326 14.05 0.94 16.70
C ASP A 326 13.86 1.13 15.19
N MET A 327 12.62 1.38 14.74
CA MET A 327 12.28 1.58 13.32
C MET A 327 12.66 2.97 12.80
N ILE A 328 13.86 3.45 13.12
CA ILE A 328 14.35 4.80 12.82
C ILE A 328 14.46 5.03 11.31
N ASP A 329 15.08 4.10 10.57
CA ASP A 329 15.28 4.26 9.11
C ASP A 329 13.95 4.27 8.36
N TYR A 330 13.02 3.41 8.75
CA TYR A 330 11.65 3.45 8.26
C TYR A 330 10.97 4.78 8.60
N GLY A 331 11.09 5.22 9.86
CA GLY A 331 10.57 6.51 10.33
C GLY A 331 11.09 7.69 9.50
N LYS A 332 12.40 7.78 9.30
CA LYS A 332 13.07 8.81 8.47
C LYS A 332 12.60 8.77 7.02
N MET A 333 12.57 7.58 6.42
CA MET A 333 12.11 7.38 5.04
C MET A 333 10.68 7.92 4.86
N ARG A 334 9.77 7.63 5.79
CA ARG A 334 8.38 8.10 5.71
C ARG A 334 8.24 9.58 6.08
N TYR A 335 8.92 10.04 7.13
CA TYR A 335 8.86 11.44 7.59
C TYR A 335 9.31 12.42 6.50
N ASN A 336 10.36 12.06 5.75
CA ASN A 336 10.87 12.89 4.65
C ASN A 336 9.92 13.00 3.44
N LEU A 337 8.87 12.17 3.36
CA LEU A 337 7.85 12.31 2.32
C LEU A 337 6.82 13.40 2.62
N LEU A 338 6.65 13.79 3.89
CA LEU A 338 5.72 14.86 4.28
C LEU A 338 6.16 16.18 3.63
N GLY A 339 5.21 16.88 3.03
CA GLY A 339 5.46 18.09 2.23
C GLY A 339 6.00 17.85 0.81
N GLN A 340 6.40 16.61 0.47
CA GLN A 340 7.02 16.28 -0.83
C GLN A 340 6.20 15.30 -1.68
N ALA A 341 5.21 14.63 -1.06
CA ALA A 341 4.52 13.50 -1.67
C ALA A 341 3.12 13.77 -2.26
N ASN A 342 2.70 15.04 -2.34
CA ASN A 342 1.35 15.43 -2.78
C ASN A 342 0.26 14.59 -2.08
N HIS A 343 -0.78 14.19 -2.80
CA HIS A 343 -1.89 13.39 -2.28
C HIS A 343 -1.53 11.93 -1.92
N TRP A 344 -0.29 11.46 -2.16
CA TRP A 344 0.13 10.08 -1.80
C TRP A 344 0.59 9.94 -0.36
N PHE A 345 1.01 11.04 0.27
CA PHE A 345 1.38 11.11 1.67
C PHE A 345 1.26 12.56 2.16
N PRO A 346 0.03 13.02 2.46
CA PRO A 346 -0.28 14.44 2.61
C PRO A 346 0.16 15.02 3.96
N GLY A 347 0.15 16.35 4.02
CA GLY A 347 0.54 17.15 5.18
C GLY A 347 2.05 17.36 5.30
N ASN A 348 2.43 18.23 6.24
CA ASN A 348 3.78 18.75 6.41
C ASN A 348 4.50 18.13 7.62
N ARG A 349 5.82 18.31 7.63
CA ARG A 349 6.71 17.97 8.75
C ARG A 349 6.51 18.93 9.93
N ALA A 350 7.10 18.61 11.08
CA ALA A 350 7.12 19.46 12.27
C ALA A 350 8.40 20.35 12.34
N ASP A 351 9.02 20.69 11.20
CA ASP A 351 10.27 21.45 11.15
C ASP A 351 10.12 22.95 11.48
N LYS A 352 8.89 23.45 11.53
CA LYS A 352 8.55 24.83 11.91
C LYS A 352 7.66 24.91 13.15
N LEU A 353 7.76 23.94 14.05
CA LEU A 353 6.87 23.83 15.20
C LEU A 353 6.88 25.09 16.09
N ASP A 354 8.03 25.73 16.23
CA ASP A 354 8.21 26.95 17.05
C ASP A 354 7.45 28.17 16.49
N GLU A 355 7.04 28.13 15.23
CA GLU A 355 6.25 29.18 14.57
C GLU A 355 4.72 28.95 14.70
N LEU A 356 4.28 27.84 15.33
CA LEU A 356 2.90 27.38 15.32
C LEU A 356 2.27 27.39 16.72
N ASP A 357 1.03 27.87 16.83
CA ASP A 357 0.22 27.73 18.05
C ASP A 357 -0.72 26.53 17.93
N LEU A 358 -0.39 25.43 18.61
CA LEU A 358 -1.16 24.20 18.58
C LEU A 358 -2.23 24.10 19.68
N ARG A 359 -2.36 25.11 20.56
CA ARG A 359 -3.23 25.00 21.75
C ARG A 359 -4.70 24.82 21.39
N GLU A 360 -5.16 25.54 20.38
CA GLU A 360 -6.56 25.50 19.94
C GLU A 360 -6.92 24.15 19.32
N CYS A 361 -6.09 23.63 18.40
CA CYS A 361 -6.38 22.37 17.72
C CYS A 361 -6.20 21.14 18.61
N LEU A 362 -5.46 21.26 19.73
CA LEU A 362 -5.24 20.18 20.69
C LEU A 362 -6.13 20.23 21.93
N VAL A 363 -7.00 21.24 22.07
CA VAL A 363 -7.75 21.50 23.32
C VAL A 363 -8.55 20.28 23.83
N ASN A 364 -9.02 19.42 22.92
CA ASN A 364 -9.81 18.24 23.25
C ASN A 364 -8.98 16.95 23.37
N SER A 365 -7.67 17.00 23.13
CA SER A 365 -6.79 15.84 23.23
C SER A 365 -6.39 15.59 24.69
N PRO A 366 -6.47 14.34 25.18
CA PRO A 366 -5.95 14.00 26.52
C PRO A 366 -4.43 14.18 26.63
N GLN A 367 -3.73 14.28 25.50
CA GLN A 367 -2.28 14.43 25.42
C GLN A 367 -1.83 15.84 24.96
N ALA A 368 -2.71 16.84 25.08
CA ALA A 368 -2.48 18.20 24.57
C ALA A 368 -1.15 18.81 25.01
N GLU A 369 -0.73 18.60 26.26
CA GLU A 369 0.53 19.13 26.80
C GLU A 369 1.77 18.38 26.30
N LYS A 370 1.63 17.07 26.03
CA LYS A 370 2.76 16.19 25.67
C LYS A 370 3.01 16.14 24.16
N ILE A 371 1.97 16.33 23.35
CA ILE A 371 2.05 16.25 21.89
C ILE A 371 3.09 17.21 21.29
N PRO A 372 3.17 18.51 21.65
CA PRO A 372 4.20 19.41 21.11
C PRO A 372 5.63 18.92 21.37
N GLN A 373 5.90 18.40 22.57
CA GLN A 373 7.21 17.85 22.94
C GLN A 373 7.54 16.60 22.12
N MET A 374 6.55 15.75 21.87
CA MET A 374 6.71 14.55 21.05
C MET A 374 6.93 14.90 19.58
N LEU A 375 6.28 15.94 19.05
CA LEU A 375 6.55 16.43 17.69
C LEU A 375 7.96 16.99 17.53
N ALA A 376 8.44 17.78 18.50
CA ALA A 376 9.83 18.25 18.51
C ALA A 376 10.81 17.07 18.54
N LYS A 377 10.57 16.08 19.41
CA LYS A 377 11.37 14.85 19.47
C LYS A 377 11.34 14.06 18.15
N ALA A 378 10.21 14.02 17.45
CA ALA A 378 10.11 13.40 16.14
C ALA A 378 10.97 14.14 15.11
N GLN A 379 10.97 15.47 15.12
CA GLN A 379 11.83 16.28 14.25
C GLN A 379 13.31 15.98 14.53
N ASP A 380 13.73 15.85 15.79
CA ASP A 380 15.13 15.54 16.14
C ASP A 380 15.57 14.14 15.70
N ILE A 381 14.71 13.13 15.87
CA ILE A 381 15.04 11.73 15.56
C ILE A 381 14.89 11.41 14.07
N LEU A 382 13.84 11.93 13.43
CA LEU A 382 13.41 11.57 12.08
C LEU A 382 13.77 12.63 11.03
N GLY A 383 13.98 13.89 11.44
CA GLY A 383 14.36 14.98 10.56
C GLY A 383 15.86 14.97 10.21
N SER A 384 16.29 14.01 9.41
CA SER A 384 17.63 14.01 8.77
C SER A 384 17.54 14.27 7.25
N ALA A 385 18.63 14.76 6.64
CA ALA A 385 18.72 15.29 5.27
C ALA A 385 17.90 14.54 4.21
N GLU A 386 17.28 15.31 3.29
CA GLU A 386 16.27 14.89 2.32
C GLU A 386 16.56 13.55 1.62
N ILE A 387 15.62 12.62 1.72
CA ILE A 387 15.59 11.42 0.88
C ILE A 387 14.71 11.72 -0.33
N LYS A 388 15.30 11.86 -1.52
CA LYS A 388 14.55 12.01 -2.78
C LYS A 388 13.66 10.78 -3.03
N ARG A 389 12.47 11.01 -3.61
CA ARG A 389 11.55 9.93 -4.03
C ARG A 389 12.25 8.94 -4.95
N LEU A 390 11.91 7.65 -4.83
CA LEU A 390 12.29 6.64 -5.83
C LEU A 390 11.89 7.09 -7.25
N SER A 391 10.73 7.74 -7.41
CA SER A 391 10.27 8.26 -8.71
C SER A 391 11.03 9.50 -9.22
N GLN A 392 11.96 10.04 -8.44
CA GLN A 392 12.81 11.20 -8.75
C GLN A 392 14.31 10.87 -8.71
N SER A 393 14.67 9.59 -8.47
CA SER A 393 16.04 9.08 -8.47
C SER A 393 16.39 8.37 -9.76
#